data_AF-A0A0G4HYB5-F1
#
_entry.id   AF-A0A0G4HYB5-F1
#
_cell.length_a   1.000
_cell.length_b   1.000
_cell.length_c   1.000
_cell.angle_alpha   90.00
_cell.angle_beta   90.00
_cell.angle_gamma   90.00
#
_symmetry.space_group_name_H-M   'P 1'
#
loop_
_entity.id
_entity.type
_entity.pdbx_description
1 polymer ?
#
loop_
_entity_poly.entity_id
_entity_poly.type
_entity_poly.pdbx_seq_one_letter_code
_entity_poly.pdbx_strand_id
1 'polypeptide(L)'
;MTMVVGKVKGPTYAVLAQLTLVATAIFYLFYGRTQTPVGWFLLCGITLSMVGFNLASGASESSGTVVGYILLSGKIILSVVSGVMSDDRLKKNKAPFICQLMYYKSFVYIGVALTAWVIEMGLLRPATTGIKPFEYGFFSGPDGPWTWQVPLLGLYYVLTNLCICAILKHLDAIVKNIARALGLIVCYLMACAIFQSEIFHVGKMMWVLMVVLLIVTFSVDKKTSAVATEPRKESLRKKKTDEEEPLKPSETGEENEKEKQRASQTYPKLLSGGSKDNAVAPRETGLREPLIHSGEA
;
A
#
# COMPACT_ATOMS: atom_id res chain seq x y z
N MET A 1 17.27 -2.47 9.54
CA MET A 1 16.80 -1.28 10.31
C MET A 1 17.92 -0.71 11.18
N THR A 2 18.84 -1.57 11.59
CA THR A 2 20.05 -1.37 12.41
C THR A 2 21.06 -0.37 11.86
N MET A 3 21.30 -0.30 10.54
CA MET A 3 22.35 0.58 10.00
C MET A 3 22.08 2.09 10.09
N VAL A 4 20.80 2.51 10.03
CA VAL A 4 20.43 3.93 10.08
C VAL A 4 20.30 4.40 11.52
N VAL A 5 19.75 3.55 12.40
CA VAL A 5 19.57 3.86 13.83
C VAL A 5 20.91 4.05 14.55
N GLY A 6 21.97 3.37 14.10
CA GLY A 6 23.32 3.59 14.64
C GLY A 6 23.99 4.90 14.21
N LYS A 7 23.48 5.61 13.19
CA LYS A 7 24.11 6.82 12.61
C LYS A 7 23.25 8.09 12.67
N VAL A 8 21.96 7.96 13.02
CA VAL A 8 21.00 9.06 13.08
C VAL A 8 20.27 9.00 14.41
N LYS A 9 20.21 10.12 15.14
CA LYS A 9 19.46 10.23 16.41
C LYS A 9 17.99 9.86 16.18
N GLY A 10 17.40 9.16 17.17
CA GLY A 10 16.01 8.68 17.12
C GLY A 10 14.95 9.72 16.72
N PRO A 11 14.97 10.96 17.28
CA PRO A 11 14.01 12.00 16.92
C PRO A 11 14.10 12.44 15.46
N THR A 12 15.31 12.64 14.93
CA THR A 12 15.55 12.99 13.53
C THR A 12 15.05 11.88 12.61
N TYR A 13 15.30 10.62 12.96
CA TYR A 13 14.76 9.48 12.23
C TYR A 13 13.22 9.46 12.24
N ALA A 14 12.58 9.79 13.36
CA ALA A 14 11.13 9.85 13.47
C ALA A 14 10.51 10.96 12.59
N VAL A 15 11.13 12.15 12.57
CA VAL A 15 10.75 13.28 11.70
C VAL A 15 10.88 12.90 10.22
N LEU A 16 12.03 12.37 9.80
CA LEU A 16 12.23 11.95 8.41
C LEU A 16 11.29 10.81 8.02
N ALA A 17 11.00 9.88 8.92
CA ALA A 17 10.06 8.80 8.66
C ALA A 17 8.62 9.31 8.41
N GLN A 18 8.27 10.51 8.88
CA GLN A 18 6.97 11.14 8.62
C GLN A 18 6.87 11.74 7.21
N LEU A 19 7.99 12.14 6.59
CA LEU A 19 8.04 12.58 5.19
C LEU A 19 7.57 11.50 4.21
N THR A 20 7.69 10.22 4.59
CA THR A 20 7.14 9.09 3.82
C THR A 20 5.67 9.29 3.45
N LEU A 21 4.89 9.97 4.29
CA LEU A 21 3.46 10.19 4.04
C LEU A 21 3.23 11.16 2.88
N VAL A 22 3.96 12.28 2.86
CA VAL A 22 3.91 13.27 1.79
C VAL A 22 4.43 12.67 0.50
N ALA A 23 5.56 11.96 0.58
CA ALA A 23 6.14 11.27 -0.57
C ALA A 23 5.18 10.23 -1.16
N THR A 24 4.43 9.50 -0.32
CA THR A 24 3.40 8.56 -0.79
C THR A 24 2.32 9.26 -1.60
N ALA A 25 1.84 10.41 -1.13
CA ALA A 25 0.81 11.18 -1.83
C ALA A 25 1.30 11.73 -3.18
N ILE A 26 2.53 12.24 -3.22
CA ILE A 26 3.18 12.68 -4.47
C ILE A 26 3.28 11.50 -5.45
N PHE A 27 3.68 10.33 -4.97
CA PHE A 27 3.79 9.14 -5.82
C PHE A 27 2.44 8.65 -6.35
N TYR A 28 1.35 8.81 -5.59
CA TYR A 28 0.00 8.54 -6.08
C TYR A 28 -0.43 9.48 -7.22
N LEU A 29 0.01 10.74 -7.18
CA LEU A 29 -0.25 11.71 -8.24
C LEU A 29 0.42 11.27 -9.56
N PHE A 30 1.63 10.72 -9.50
CA PHE A 30 2.30 10.14 -10.66
C PHE A 30 1.56 8.93 -11.27
N TYR A 31 0.80 8.18 -10.47
CA TYR A 31 -0.04 7.07 -10.95
C TYR A 31 -1.40 7.52 -11.49
N GLY A 32 -1.62 8.83 -11.66
CA GLY A 32 -2.85 9.38 -12.23
C GLY A 32 -4.06 9.33 -11.30
N ARG A 33 -3.87 9.04 -10.00
CA ARG A 33 -4.94 9.21 -9.01
C ARG A 33 -5.03 10.68 -8.62
N THR A 34 -6.19 11.27 -8.87
CA THR A 34 -6.49 12.62 -8.41
C THR A 34 -6.85 12.58 -6.93
N GLN A 35 -6.16 13.40 -6.14
CA GLN A 35 -6.45 13.56 -4.72
C GLN A 35 -7.13 14.92 -4.52
N THR A 36 -8.21 14.93 -3.72
CA THR A 36 -8.93 16.16 -3.38
C THR A 36 -8.00 17.18 -2.71
N PRO A 37 -8.15 18.49 -2.95
CA PRO A 37 -7.35 19.53 -2.28
C PRO A 37 -7.37 19.42 -0.74
N VAL A 38 -8.51 19.07 -0.16
CA VAL A 38 -8.66 18.86 1.30
C VAL A 38 -7.74 17.73 1.79
N GLY A 39 -7.64 16.65 1.02
CA GLY A 39 -6.72 15.56 1.30
C GLY A 39 -5.24 16.00 1.36
N TRP A 40 -4.83 16.93 0.51
CA TRP A 40 -3.47 17.50 0.54
C TRP A 40 -3.23 18.35 1.78
N PHE A 41 -4.18 19.22 2.14
CA PHE A 41 -4.10 20.01 3.36
C PHE A 41 -4.02 19.13 4.61
N LEU A 42 -4.81 18.06 4.67
CA LEU A 42 -4.78 17.11 5.78
C LEU A 42 -3.46 16.35 5.87
N LEU A 43 -2.92 15.91 4.73
CA LEU A 43 -1.62 15.23 4.71
C LEU A 43 -0.51 16.15 5.21
N CYS A 44 -0.41 17.36 4.66
CA CYS A 44 0.56 18.37 5.09
C CYS A 44 0.37 18.71 6.56
N GLY A 45 -0.86 18.95 7.01
CA GLY A 45 -1.21 19.24 8.39
C GLY A 45 -0.78 18.13 9.34
N ILE A 46 -1.16 16.87 9.06
CA ILE A 46 -0.79 15.72 9.91
C ILE A 46 0.73 15.57 9.95
N THR A 47 1.42 15.70 8.81
CA THR A 47 2.89 15.59 8.78
C THR A 47 3.55 16.70 9.58
N LEU A 48 3.08 17.94 9.46
CA LEU A 48 3.59 19.07 10.23
C LEU A 48 3.35 18.88 11.73
N SER A 49 2.15 18.43 12.13
CA SER A 49 1.86 18.17 13.55
C SER A 49 2.76 17.10 14.13
N MET A 50 3.03 16.08 13.34
CA MET A 50 3.86 14.93 13.69
C MET A 50 5.34 15.31 13.81
N VAL A 51 5.84 16.19 12.93
CA VAL A 51 7.18 16.74 13.00
C VAL A 51 7.30 17.67 14.22
N GLY A 52 6.31 18.54 14.42
CA GLY A 52 6.24 19.44 15.57
C GLY A 52 6.21 18.71 16.91
N PHE A 53 5.45 17.61 17.01
CA PHE A 53 5.41 16.76 18.20
C PHE A 53 6.77 16.13 18.52
N ASN A 54 7.48 15.64 17.51
CA ASN A 54 8.83 15.08 17.69
C ASN A 54 9.86 16.15 18.07
N LEU A 55 9.80 17.33 17.46
CA LEU A 55 10.69 18.45 17.79
C LEU A 55 10.46 18.94 19.23
N ALA A 56 9.20 19.07 19.64
CA ALA A 56 8.81 19.44 21.00
C ALA A 56 9.23 18.40 22.05
N SER A 57 9.62 17.19 21.63
CA SER A 57 10.16 16.15 22.51
C SER A 57 11.67 16.27 22.73
N GLY A 58 12.29 17.41 22.38
CA GLY A 58 13.69 17.69 22.69
C GLY A 58 14.65 17.12 21.65
N ALA A 59 14.36 17.32 20.36
CA ALA A 59 15.30 16.97 19.30
C ALA A 59 16.57 17.84 19.39
N SER A 60 17.54 17.40 20.20
CA SER A 60 18.86 18.06 20.32
C SER A 60 19.60 18.07 18.99
N GLU A 61 20.35 19.16 18.73
CA GLU A 61 21.09 19.41 17.49
C GLU A 61 21.76 18.13 16.94
N SER A 62 21.42 17.81 15.69
CA SER A 62 21.77 16.53 15.08
C SER A 62 23.07 16.64 14.29
N SER A 63 24.19 16.23 14.88
CA SER A 63 25.35 15.76 14.10
C SER A 63 25.00 14.38 13.51
N GLY A 64 24.30 14.38 12.37
CA GLY A 64 24.03 13.17 11.61
C GLY A 64 25.06 13.01 10.49
N THR A 65 25.60 11.81 10.30
CA THR A 65 26.49 11.54 9.17
C THR A 65 25.70 11.64 7.86
N VAL A 66 26.22 12.35 6.85
CA VAL A 66 25.60 12.49 5.50
C VAL A 66 25.14 11.14 4.92
N VAL A 67 25.95 10.10 5.11
CA VAL A 67 25.64 8.72 4.70
C VAL A 67 24.34 8.20 5.34
N GLY A 68 24.07 8.54 6.60
CA GLY A 68 22.85 8.17 7.31
C GLY A 68 21.60 8.80 6.68
N TYR A 69 21.69 10.06 6.26
CA TYR A 69 20.60 10.75 5.58
C TYR A 69 20.30 10.16 4.19
N ILE A 70 21.34 9.82 3.42
CA ILE A 70 21.19 9.19 2.09
C ILE A 70 20.54 7.81 2.20
N LEU A 71 20.98 6.98 3.16
CA LEU A 71 20.37 5.67 3.38
C LEU A 71 18.92 5.78 3.85
N LEU A 72 18.62 6.79 4.66
CA LEU A 72 17.27 7.06 5.13
C LEU A 72 16.34 7.52 4.01
N SER A 73 16.80 8.43 3.14
CA SER A 73 15.99 8.88 1.99
C SER A 73 15.73 7.74 1.01
N GLY A 74 16.74 6.93 0.68
CA GLY A 74 16.58 5.74 -0.14
C GLY A 74 15.56 4.76 0.43
N LYS A 75 15.61 4.53 1.76
CA LYS A 75 14.62 3.70 2.46
C LYS A 75 13.21 4.27 2.34
N ILE A 76 13.04 5.58 2.53
CA ILE A 76 11.73 6.23 2.44
C ILE A 76 11.15 6.05 1.05
N ILE A 77 11.92 6.33 0.00
CA ILE A 77 11.49 6.15 -1.40
C ILE A 77 11.08 4.70 -1.65
N LEU A 78 11.92 3.73 -1.25
CA LEU A 78 11.62 2.32 -1.42
C LEU A 78 10.35 1.90 -0.65
N SER A 79 10.15 2.43 0.56
CA SER A 79 8.95 2.20 1.35
C SER A 79 7.69 2.80 0.72
N VAL A 80 7.80 3.95 0.05
CA VAL A 80 6.70 4.60 -0.66
C VAL A 80 6.32 3.79 -1.90
N VAL A 81 7.30 3.48 -2.74
CA VAL A 81 7.10 2.75 -4.00
C VAL A 81 6.45 1.39 -3.71
N SER A 82 7.00 0.63 -2.76
CA SER A 82 6.43 -0.66 -2.36
C SER A 82 5.02 -0.54 -1.80
N GLY A 83 4.72 0.54 -1.07
CA GLY A 83 3.39 0.84 -0.57
C GLY A 83 2.36 1.08 -1.68
N VAL A 84 2.69 1.94 -2.64
CA VAL A 84 1.80 2.29 -3.77
C VAL A 84 1.60 1.10 -4.70
N MET A 85 2.69 0.37 -5.03
CA MET A 85 2.58 -0.84 -5.85
C MET A 85 1.75 -1.93 -5.17
N SER A 86 1.86 -2.08 -3.84
CA SER A 86 1.05 -3.03 -3.09
C SER A 86 -0.43 -2.66 -3.13
N ASP A 87 -0.78 -1.38 -2.99
CA ASP A 87 -2.16 -0.90 -3.07
C ASP A 87 -2.77 -1.14 -4.46
N ASP A 88 -2.03 -0.83 -5.52
CA ASP A 88 -2.48 -1.03 -6.89
C ASP A 88 -2.72 -2.53 -7.20
N ARG A 89 -1.81 -3.39 -6.76
CA ARG A 89 -1.94 -4.85 -6.93
C ARG A 89 -3.09 -5.45 -6.11
N LEU A 90 -3.27 -5.01 -4.87
CA LEU A 90 -4.36 -5.47 -4.01
C LEU A 90 -5.74 -5.09 -4.56
N LYS A 91 -5.85 -3.91 -5.21
CA LYS A 91 -7.11 -3.42 -5.78
C LYS A 91 -7.41 -3.99 -7.17
N LYS A 92 -6.40 -4.33 -7.98
CA LYS A 92 -6.60 -4.90 -9.33
C LYS A 92 -7.02 -6.37 -9.33
N ASN A 93 -6.59 -7.15 -8.34
CA ASN A 93 -6.89 -8.57 -8.28
C ASN A 93 -8.22 -8.85 -7.55
N LYS A 94 -9.13 -9.60 -8.20
CA LYS A 94 -10.43 -10.01 -7.61
C LYS A 94 -10.33 -11.19 -6.61
N ALA A 95 -9.14 -11.76 -6.41
CA ALA A 95 -8.95 -12.90 -5.53
C ALA A 95 -9.24 -12.58 -4.03
N PRO A 96 -9.57 -13.59 -3.20
CA PRO A 96 -9.76 -13.39 -1.77
C PRO A 96 -8.51 -12.83 -1.11
N PHE A 97 -8.71 -11.93 -0.12
CA PHE A 97 -7.62 -11.17 0.52
C PHE A 97 -6.50 -12.07 1.06
N ILE A 98 -6.90 -13.15 1.71
CA ILE A 98 -5.99 -14.07 2.39
C ILE A 98 -5.07 -14.77 1.37
N CYS A 99 -5.61 -15.22 0.23
CA CYS A 99 -4.78 -15.82 -0.83
C CYS A 99 -3.80 -14.80 -1.43
N GLN A 100 -4.23 -13.56 -1.67
CA GLN A 100 -3.31 -12.53 -2.18
C GLN A 100 -2.20 -12.20 -1.18
N LEU A 101 -2.55 -12.16 0.11
CA LEU A 101 -1.61 -11.90 1.20
C LEU A 101 -0.58 -13.04 1.32
N MET A 102 -1.04 -14.29 1.29
CA MET A 102 -0.15 -15.46 1.38
C MET A 102 0.80 -15.57 0.19
N TYR A 103 0.31 -15.45 -1.05
CA TYR A 103 1.17 -15.65 -2.22
C TYR A 103 2.11 -14.48 -2.49
N TYR A 104 1.61 -13.24 -2.46
CA TYR A 104 2.41 -12.09 -2.86
C TYR A 104 3.31 -11.59 -1.73
N LYS A 105 2.80 -11.58 -0.49
CA LYS A 105 3.61 -11.11 0.64
C LYS A 105 4.48 -12.22 1.22
N SER A 106 3.98 -13.40 1.54
CA SER A 106 4.86 -14.38 2.22
C SER A 106 6.07 -14.75 1.37
N PHE A 107 5.91 -15.03 0.08
CA PHE A 107 7.05 -15.45 -0.75
C PHE A 107 8.10 -14.34 -0.95
N VAL A 108 7.65 -13.13 -1.25
CA VAL A 108 8.56 -11.98 -1.43
C VAL A 108 9.17 -11.54 -0.11
N TYR A 109 8.42 -11.51 0.99
CA TYR A 109 8.97 -11.16 2.31
C TYR A 109 9.95 -12.20 2.81
N ILE A 110 9.69 -13.49 2.60
CA ILE A 110 10.64 -14.55 2.97
C ILE A 110 11.92 -14.41 2.14
N GLY A 111 11.82 -14.22 0.82
CA GLY A 111 12.99 -14.02 -0.04
C GLY A 111 13.79 -12.77 0.33
N VAL A 112 13.12 -11.63 0.55
CA VAL A 112 13.76 -10.38 0.97
C VAL A 112 14.33 -10.48 2.38
N ALA A 113 13.66 -11.16 3.31
CA ALA A 113 14.16 -11.35 4.68
C ALA A 113 15.39 -12.27 4.69
N LEU A 114 15.38 -13.35 3.92
CA LEU A 114 16.52 -14.25 3.78
C LEU A 114 17.70 -13.54 3.13
N THR A 115 17.49 -12.81 2.04
CA THR A 115 18.57 -12.04 1.40
C THR A 115 19.09 -10.94 2.31
N ALA A 116 18.23 -10.21 3.01
CA ALA A 116 18.65 -9.22 4.00
C ALA A 116 19.45 -9.85 5.14
N TRP A 117 19.03 -11.03 5.62
CA TRP A 117 19.73 -11.78 6.65
C TRP A 117 21.10 -12.26 6.17
N VAL A 118 21.20 -12.80 4.95
CA VAL A 118 22.47 -13.21 4.32
C VAL A 118 23.40 -12.02 4.16
N ILE A 119 22.89 -10.86 3.73
CA ILE A 119 23.68 -9.64 3.57
C ILE A 119 24.15 -9.11 4.93
N GLU A 120 23.28 -9.05 5.93
CA GLU A 120 23.64 -8.57 7.28
C GLU A 120 24.65 -9.50 7.97
N MET A 121 24.45 -10.82 7.91
CA MET A 121 25.32 -11.81 8.54
C MET A 121 26.63 -12.03 7.76
N GLY A 122 26.57 -12.06 6.42
CA GLY A 122 27.70 -12.42 5.57
C GLY A 122 28.59 -11.25 5.17
N LEU A 123 28.04 -10.06 4.97
CA LEU A 123 28.80 -8.93 4.41
C LEU A 123 29.08 -7.83 5.43
N LEU A 124 28.11 -7.50 6.28
CA LEU A 124 28.15 -6.27 7.08
C LEU A 124 28.66 -6.48 8.50
N ARG A 125 28.24 -7.56 9.19
CA ARG A 125 28.76 -7.87 10.54
C ARG A 125 30.26 -8.16 10.56
N PRO A 126 30.83 -8.99 9.66
CA PRO A 126 32.26 -9.27 9.69
C PRO A 126 33.10 -8.01 9.45
N ALA A 127 32.64 -7.12 8.55
CA ALA A 127 33.32 -5.89 8.20
C ALA A 127 33.27 -4.79 9.27
N THR A 128 32.25 -4.80 10.15
CA THR A 128 32.04 -3.73 11.14
C THR A 128 32.37 -4.14 12.57
N THR A 129 32.18 -5.40 12.93
CA THR A 129 32.32 -5.88 14.31
C THR A 129 33.33 -7.03 14.45
N GLY A 130 33.83 -7.58 13.33
CA GLY A 130 34.77 -8.72 13.35
C GLY A 130 34.15 -10.04 13.82
N ILE A 131 32.84 -10.04 14.15
CA ILE A 131 32.11 -11.19 14.64
C ILE A 131 31.82 -12.14 13.47
N LYS A 132 32.17 -13.42 13.62
CA LYS A 132 31.92 -14.41 12.59
C LYS A 132 30.43 -14.76 12.53
N PRO A 133 29.84 -14.93 11.34
CA PRO A 133 28.49 -15.44 11.24
C PRO A 133 28.42 -16.82 11.92
N PHE A 134 27.35 -17.06 12.68
CA PHE A 134 27.07 -18.29 13.47
C PHE A 134 27.83 -18.51 14.78
N GLU A 135 28.75 -17.62 15.17
CA GLU A 135 29.49 -17.79 16.44
C GLU A 135 28.56 -17.78 17.67
N TYR A 136 27.46 -17.02 17.60
CA TYR A 136 26.47 -16.89 18.67
C TYR A 136 25.19 -17.73 18.44
N GLY A 137 25.16 -18.64 17.46
CA GLY A 137 23.93 -19.37 17.12
C GLY A 137 22.80 -18.47 16.58
N PHE A 138 21.69 -19.07 16.14
CA PHE A 138 20.59 -18.31 15.52
C PHE A 138 19.75 -17.52 16.53
N PHE A 139 19.55 -18.09 17.72
CA PHE A 139 18.74 -17.52 18.80
C PHE A 139 19.56 -16.83 19.89
N SER A 140 20.82 -16.49 19.61
CA SER A 140 21.62 -15.65 20.51
C SER A 140 22.41 -14.62 19.72
N GLY A 141 22.57 -13.46 20.33
CA GLY A 141 23.33 -12.34 19.80
C GLY A 141 24.55 -12.05 20.67
N PRO A 142 25.32 -11.01 20.31
CA PRO A 142 26.44 -10.53 21.11
C PRO A 142 26.03 -10.14 22.53
N ASP A 143 24.79 -9.66 22.68
CA ASP A 143 24.20 -9.23 23.95
C ASP A 143 23.55 -10.39 24.75
N GLY A 144 23.67 -11.64 24.26
CA GLY A 144 23.13 -12.84 24.90
C GLY A 144 21.96 -13.50 24.15
N PRO A 145 21.33 -14.52 24.76
CA PRO A 145 20.21 -15.26 24.17
C PRO A 145 18.95 -14.39 24.05
N TRP A 146 18.07 -14.76 23.12
CA TRP A 146 16.80 -14.05 22.94
C TRP A 146 15.94 -14.13 24.21
N THR A 147 15.70 -12.97 24.82
CA THR A 147 14.70 -12.81 25.87
C THR A 147 13.29 -12.88 25.29
N TRP A 148 12.28 -13.19 26.12
CA TRP A 148 10.85 -13.22 25.75
C TRP A 148 10.33 -11.95 25.05
N GLN A 149 11.04 -10.83 25.20
CA GLN A 149 10.73 -9.55 24.54
C GLN A 149 10.91 -9.62 23.01
N VAL A 150 11.88 -10.40 22.51
CA VAL A 150 12.18 -10.51 21.07
C VAL A 150 11.02 -11.15 20.28
N PRO A 151 10.51 -12.35 20.65
CA PRO A 151 9.38 -12.94 19.94
C PRO A 151 8.11 -12.10 20.11
N LEU A 152 7.90 -11.47 21.27
CA LEU A 152 6.75 -10.57 21.47
C LEU A 152 6.80 -9.35 20.54
N LEU A 153 7.98 -8.74 20.39
CA LEU A 153 8.19 -7.64 19.45
C LEU A 153 8.00 -8.10 18.00
N GLY A 154 8.46 -9.30 17.66
CA GLY A 154 8.22 -9.92 16.37
C GLY A 154 6.73 -10.09 16.07
N LEU A 155 5.97 -10.64 17.03
CA LEU A 155 4.52 -10.80 16.92
C LEU A 155 3.82 -9.45 16.74
N TYR A 156 4.20 -8.44 17.51
CA TYR A 156 3.69 -7.08 17.37
C TYR A 156 3.88 -6.52 15.96
N TYR A 157 5.07 -6.68 15.36
CA TYR A 157 5.32 -6.23 14.00
C TYR A 157 4.51 -7.01 12.96
N VAL A 158 4.32 -8.31 13.14
CA VAL A 158 3.48 -9.13 12.25
C VAL A 158 2.04 -8.65 12.29
N LEU A 159 1.45 -8.53 13.49
CA LEU A 159 0.07 -8.06 13.66
C LEU A 159 -0.13 -6.65 13.10
N THR A 160 0.81 -5.74 13.38
CA THR A 160 0.78 -4.37 12.84
C THR A 160 0.78 -4.39 11.31
N ASN A 161 1.63 -5.20 10.69
CA ASN A 161 1.67 -5.33 9.24
C ASN A 161 0.37 -5.91 8.68
N LEU A 162 -0.21 -6.94 9.32
CA LEU A 162 -1.50 -7.51 8.91
C LEU A 162 -2.61 -6.47 8.95
N CYS A 163 -2.70 -5.70 10.05
CA CYS A 163 -3.67 -4.61 10.19
C CYS A 163 -3.50 -3.55 9.10
N ILE A 164 -2.26 -3.13 8.81
CA ILE A 164 -2.00 -2.17 7.72
C ILE A 164 -2.43 -2.72 6.36
N CYS A 165 -2.22 -4.01 6.09
CA CYS A 165 -2.66 -4.63 4.85
C CYS A 165 -4.19 -4.66 4.75
N ALA A 166 -4.88 -5.00 5.85
CA ALA A 166 -6.33 -5.00 5.90
C ALA A 166 -6.89 -3.58 5.67
N ILE A 167 -6.28 -2.57 6.30
CA ILE A 167 -6.63 -1.16 6.10
C ILE A 167 -6.44 -0.77 4.63
N LEU A 168 -5.31 -1.11 4.00
CA LEU A 168 -5.06 -0.75 2.60
C LEU A 168 -6.04 -1.41 1.61
N LYS A 169 -6.54 -2.61 1.92
CA LYS A 169 -7.53 -3.26 1.06
C LYS A 169 -8.87 -2.53 1.06
N HIS A 170 -9.31 -2.07 2.22
CA HIS A 170 -10.66 -1.53 2.40
C HIS A 170 -10.71 0.01 2.46
N LEU A 171 -9.58 0.66 2.75
CA LEU A 171 -9.49 2.09 2.98
C LEU A 171 -8.36 2.71 2.14
N ASP A 172 -8.50 4.01 1.90
CA ASP A 172 -7.48 4.76 1.17
C ASP A 172 -6.22 5.00 2.00
N ALA A 173 -5.13 5.30 1.30
CA ALA A 173 -3.84 5.64 1.89
C ALA A 173 -3.92 6.79 2.91
N ILE A 174 -4.89 7.70 2.76
CA ILE A 174 -5.16 8.79 3.72
C ILE A 174 -5.54 8.22 5.10
N VAL A 175 -6.43 7.21 5.14
CA VAL A 175 -6.90 6.65 6.41
C VAL A 175 -5.79 5.89 7.12
N LYS A 176 -4.88 5.24 6.38
CA LYS A 176 -3.67 4.64 6.94
C LYS A 176 -2.82 5.69 7.68
N ASN A 177 -2.72 6.91 7.15
CA ASN A 177 -1.94 7.97 7.77
C ASN A 177 -2.61 8.49 9.05
N ILE A 178 -3.93 8.61 9.05
CA ILE A 178 -4.73 8.93 10.24
C ILE A 178 -4.58 7.85 11.31
N ALA A 179 -4.67 6.57 10.94
CA ALA A 179 -4.51 5.46 11.87
C ALA A 179 -3.11 5.45 12.52
N ARG A 180 -2.06 5.73 11.74
CA ARG A 180 -0.69 5.86 12.27
C ARG A 180 -0.56 7.03 13.23
N ALA A 181 -1.20 8.15 12.92
CA ALA A 181 -1.19 9.33 13.77
C ALA A 181 -1.91 9.07 15.10
N LEU A 182 -3.10 8.45 15.06
CA LEU A 182 -3.84 8.03 16.23
C LEU A 182 -3.05 7.04 17.09
N GLY A 183 -2.36 6.07 16.48
CA GLY A 183 -1.51 5.12 17.21
C GLY A 183 -0.43 5.82 18.03
N LEU A 184 0.22 6.86 17.48
CA LEU A 184 1.22 7.63 18.21
C LEU A 184 0.61 8.43 19.37
N ILE A 185 -0.59 9.00 19.19
CA ILE A 185 -1.31 9.69 20.27
C ILE A 185 -1.66 8.72 21.40
N VAL A 186 -2.20 7.55 21.07
CA VAL A 186 -2.55 6.53 22.06
C VAL A 186 -1.31 6.04 22.80
N CYS A 187 -0.20 5.79 22.09
CA CYS A 187 1.07 5.45 22.73
C CYS A 187 1.56 6.55 23.68
N TYR A 188 1.44 7.83 23.28
CA TYR A 188 1.80 8.95 24.14
C TYR A 188 0.92 9.02 25.39
N LEU A 189 -0.40 8.93 25.24
CA LEU A 189 -1.34 8.94 26.37
C LEU A 189 -1.08 7.76 27.32
N MET A 190 -0.82 6.57 26.77
CA MET A 190 -0.50 5.40 27.57
C MET A 190 0.84 5.57 28.29
N ALA A 191 1.84 6.15 27.64
CA ALA A 191 3.12 6.46 28.28
C ALA A 191 2.94 7.46 29.42
N CYS A 192 2.14 8.51 29.23
CA CYS A 192 1.80 9.45 30.30
C CYS A 192 1.06 8.78 31.47
N ALA A 193 0.12 7.87 31.16
CA ALA A 193 -0.67 7.18 32.17
C ALA A 193 0.16 6.18 33.00
N ILE A 194 1.06 5.43 32.36
CA ILE A 194 1.88 4.39 33.02
C ILE A 194 3.08 4.99 33.73
N PHE A 195 3.87 5.81 33.03
CA PHE A 195 5.18 6.20 33.53
C PHE A 195 5.12 7.37 34.50
N GLN A 196 4.03 8.15 34.51
CA GLN A 196 3.76 9.30 35.39
C GLN A 196 4.89 10.35 35.55
N SER A 197 6.06 10.19 34.91
CA SER A 197 7.28 10.81 35.43
C SER A 197 7.78 12.02 34.67
N GLU A 198 7.32 12.35 33.45
CA GLU A 198 7.82 13.54 32.76
C GLU A 198 6.75 14.33 32.01
N ILE A 199 6.29 15.39 32.71
CA ILE A 199 5.91 16.72 32.24
C ILE A 199 4.87 16.74 31.11
N PHE A 200 3.64 17.10 31.48
CA PHE A 200 2.63 17.68 30.60
C PHE A 200 3.22 18.90 29.86
N HIS A 201 4.00 18.65 28.81
CA HIS A 201 4.50 19.70 27.95
C HIS A 201 3.32 20.20 27.14
N VAL A 202 2.86 21.41 27.46
CA VAL A 202 1.76 22.09 26.77
C VAL A 202 1.95 22.07 25.26
N GLY A 203 3.21 22.19 24.79
CA GLY A 203 3.55 22.07 23.37
C GLY A 203 3.18 20.71 22.75
N LYS A 204 3.45 19.58 23.44
CA LYS A 204 3.08 18.24 22.96
C LYS A 204 1.56 18.07 22.91
N MET A 205 0.86 18.56 23.93
CA MET A 205 -0.61 18.53 23.97
C MET A 205 -1.23 19.37 22.86
N MET A 206 -0.66 20.53 22.52
CA MET A 206 -1.13 21.37 21.42
C MET A 206 -1.03 20.63 20.07
N TRP A 207 0.07 19.93 19.83
CA TRP A 207 0.24 19.12 18.62
C TRP A 207 -0.73 17.95 18.56
N VAL A 208 -0.97 17.27 19.67
CA VAL A 208 -1.99 16.20 19.76
C VAL A 208 -3.38 16.75 19.45
N LEU A 209 -3.75 17.90 20.04
CA LEU A 209 -5.03 18.55 19.80
C LEU A 209 -5.18 18.97 18.33
N MET A 210 -4.12 19.50 17.71
CA MET A 210 -4.11 19.81 16.28
C MET A 210 -4.40 18.58 15.42
N VAL A 211 -3.79 17.43 15.73
CA VAL A 211 -4.06 16.17 14.99
C VAL A 211 -5.51 15.74 15.17
N VAL A 212 -6.06 15.83 16.38
CA VAL A 212 -7.48 15.52 16.64
C VAL A 212 -8.40 16.43 15.82
N LEU A 213 -8.13 17.74 15.81
CA LEU A 213 -8.89 18.69 14.99
C LEU A 213 -8.83 18.35 13.50
N LEU A 214 -7.65 18.00 12.96
CA LEU A 214 -7.50 17.58 11.57
C LEU A 214 -8.34 16.33 11.24
N ILE A 215 -8.40 15.36 12.17
CA ILE A 215 -9.20 14.15 12.00
C ILE A 215 -10.71 14.47 12.02
N VAL A 216 -11.14 15.38 12.90
CA VAL A 216 -12.53 15.84 12.95
C VAL A 216 -12.90 16.56 11.65
N THR A 217 -12.07 17.49 11.18
CA THR A 217 -12.28 18.21 9.91
C THR A 217 -12.37 17.25 8.73
N PHE A 218 -11.50 16.24 8.67
CA PHE A 218 -11.59 15.19 7.65
C PHE A 218 -12.88 14.38 7.73
N SER A 219 -13.32 14.04 8.94
CA SER A 219 -14.54 13.26 9.16
C SER A 219 -15.78 14.04 8.72
N VAL A 220 -15.79 15.36 8.93
CA VAL A 220 -16.84 16.25 8.44
C VAL A 220 -16.81 16.34 6.91
N ASP A 221 -15.65 16.58 6.31
CA ASP A 221 -15.49 16.68 4.86
C ASP A 221 -15.93 15.42 4.12
N LYS A 222 -15.58 14.24 4.66
CA LYS A 222 -15.99 12.95 4.09
C LYS A 222 -17.51 12.76 4.14
N LYS A 223 -18.17 13.21 5.21
CA LYS A 223 -19.64 13.17 5.31
C LYS A 223 -20.28 14.10 4.29
N THR A 224 -19.78 15.33 4.17
CA THR A 224 -20.27 16.32 3.19
C THR A 224 -20.11 15.82 1.75
N SER A 225 -18.97 15.22 1.44
CA SER A 225 -18.70 14.64 0.12
C SER A 225 -19.58 13.44 -0.22
N ALA A 226 -19.91 12.60 0.76
CA ALA A 226 -20.82 11.48 0.58
C ALA A 226 -22.24 11.96 0.24
N VAL A 227 -22.72 12.98 0.96
CA VAL A 227 -24.05 13.59 0.74
C VAL A 227 -24.13 14.26 -0.64
N ALA A 228 -23.07 14.93 -1.09
CA ALA A 228 -23.04 15.57 -2.41
C ALA A 228 -22.98 14.58 -3.59
N THR A 229 -22.51 13.35 -3.37
CA THR A 229 -22.34 12.34 -4.44
C THR A 229 -23.63 11.55 -4.73
N GLU A 230 -24.48 11.35 -3.73
CA GLU A 230 -25.80 10.69 -3.83
C GLU A 230 -26.71 11.29 -4.95
N PRO A 231 -26.99 12.61 -4.99
CA PRO A 231 -27.91 13.17 -5.99
C PRO A 231 -27.40 13.05 -7.43
N ARG A 232 -26.08 12.96 -7.62
CA ARG A 232 -25.47 12.78 -8.95
C ARG A 232 -25.60 11.35 -9.46
N LYS A 233 -25.52 10.36 -8.58
CA LYS A 233 -25.74 8.95 -8.96
C LYS A 233 -27.21 8.71 -9.27
N GLU A 234 -28.12 9.32 -8.52
CA GLU A 234 -29.56 9.19 -8.73
C GLU A 234 -30.02 9.81 -10.06
N SER A 235 -29.49 10.99 -10.42
CA SER A 235 -29.75 11.62 -11.73
C SER A 235 -29.18 10.83 -12.91
N LEU A 236 -28.01 10.20 -12.78
CA LEU A 236 -27.48 9.28 -13.79
C LEU A 236 -28.30 7.98 -13.90
N ARG A 237 -28.84 7.48 -12.78
CA ARG A 237 -29.71 6.30 -12.77
C ARG A 237 -31.04 6.57 -13.46
N LYS A 238 -31.65 7.73 -13.21
CA LYS A 238 -32.85 8.19 -13.93
C LYS A 238 -32.57 8.32 -15.42
N LYS A 239 -31.50 9.03 -15.81
CA LYS A 239 -31.14 9.19 -17.23
C LYS A 239 -30.95 7.86 -17.96
N LYS A 240 -30.34 6.86 -17.31
CA LYS A 240 -30.15 5.54 -17.92
C LYS A 240 -31.45 4.74 -18.02
N THR A 241 -32.41 4.98 -17.11
CA THR A 241 -33.74 4.35 -17.15
C THR A 241 -34.59 4.96 -18.27
N ASP A 242 -34.43 6.26 -18.53
CA ASP A 242 -35.13 6.97 -19.61
C ASP A 242 -34.55 6.65 -21.01
N GLU A 243 -33.26 6.26 -21.11
CA GLU A 243 -32.63 5.82 -22.36
C GLU A 243 -32.85 4.31 -22.68
N GLU A 244 -33.13 3.48 -21.67
CA GLU A 244 -33.44 2.05 -21.85
C GLU A 244 -34.95 1.77 -22.00
N GLU A 245 -35.81 2.79 -21.96
CA GLU A 245 -37.22 2.62 -22.32
C GLU A 245 -37.30 2.25 -23.82
N PRO A 246 -37.70 1.01 -24.16
CA PRO A 246 -37.72 0.56 -25.54
C PRO A 246 -38.67 1.47 -26.32
N LEU A 247 -38.12 2.13 -27.35
CA LEU A 247 -38.90 2.88 -28.34
C LEU A 247 -40.15 2.06 -28.66
N LYS A 248 -41.32 2.49 -28.19
CA LYS A 248 -42.57 1.92 -28.63
C LYS A 248 -42.55 2.04 -30.15
N PRO A 249 -42.73 0.94 -30.90
CA PRO A 249 -42.79 1.02 -32.35
C PRO A 249 -43.93 1.97 -32.68
N SER A 250 -43.61 3.12 -33.27
CA SER A 250 -44.64 4.02 -33.78
C SER A 250 -45.43 3.23 -34.81
N GLU A 251 -46.75 3.12 -34.61
CA GLU A 251 -47.72 2.49 -35.50
C GLU A 251 -47.85 3.27 -36.83
N THR A 252 -46.77 3.32 -37.61
CA THR A 252 -46.71 4.01 -38.90
C THR A 252 -46.10 3.10 -39.96
N GLY A 253 -46.47 1.82 -39.96
CA GLY A 253 -45.80 0.79 -40.75
C GLY A 253 -46.65 -0.37 -41.25
N GLU A 254 -47.98 -0.34 -41.17
CA GLU A 254 -48.83 -1.42 -41.70
C GLU A 254 -49.06 -1.36 -43.22
N GLU A 255 -48.59 -0.32 -43.92
CA GLU A 255 -48.88 -0.16 -45.36
C GLU A 255 -47.79 -0.75 -46.29
N ASN A 256 -46.58 -1.00 -45.80
CA ASN A 256 -45.45 -1.47 -46.64
C ASN A 256 -45.23 -3.00 -46.64
N GLU A 257 -45.93 -3.77 -45.82
CA GLU A 257 -45.72 -5.22 -45.73
C GLU A 257 -46.50 -6.01 -46.80
N LYS A 258 -47.56 -5.42 -47.37
CA LYS A 258 -48.33 -6.02 -48.48
C LYS A 258 -47.58 -5.96 -49.83
N GLU A 259 -46.65 -5.03 -50.01
CA GLU A 259 -45.89 -4.90 -51.27
C GLU A 259 -44.69 -5.86 -51.32
N LYS A 260 -44.07 -6.16 -50.18
CA LYS A 260 -42.92 -7.08 -50.10
C LYS A 260 -43.29 -8.56 -50.28
N GLN A 261 -44.53 -8.93 -49.97
CA GLN A 261 -45.04 -10.29 -50.20
C GLN A 261 -45.35 -10.58 -51.68
N ARG A 262 -45.59 -9.56 -52.53
CA ARG A 262 -45.72 -9.77 -53.99
C ARG A 262 -44.38 -9.94 -54.70
N ALA A 263 -43.28 -9.44 -54.15
CA ALA A 263 -41.96 -9.50 -54.80
C ALA A 263 -41.22 -10.84 -54.58
N SER A 264 -41.68 -11.68 -53.65
CA SER A 264 -40.97 -12.92 -53.28
C SER A 264 -41.48 -14.19 -53.99
N GLN A 265 -42.43 -14.08 -54.92
CA GLN A 265 -42.96 -15.22 -55.67
C GLN A 265 -42.32 -15.47 -57.05
N THR A 266 -41.33 -14.66 -57.48
CA THR A 266 -40.88 -14.67 -58.89
C THR A 266 -39.54 -15.35 -59.19
N TYR A 267 -38.75 -15.86 -58.23
CA TYR A 267 -37.50 -16.57 -58.58
C TYR A 267 -37.21 -17.81 -57.74
N PRO A 268 -37.11 -19.01 -58.36
CA PRO A 268 -36.64 -20.23 -57.70
C PRO A 268 -35.11 -20.34 -57.72
N LYS A 269 -34.58 -20.91 -56.61
CA LYS A 269 -33.40 -21.81 -56.47
C LYS A 269 -32.28 -21.73 -57.52
N LEU A 270 -31.05 -21.45 -57.07
CA LEU A 270 -29.74 -21.94 -57.58
C LEU A 270 -28.66 -21.29 -56.67
N LEU A 271 -28.02 -21.92 -55.68
CA LEU A 271 -26.82 -22.80 -55.66
C LEU A 271 -26.25 -22.60 -54.22
N SER A 272 -26.05 -23.60 -53.34
CA SER A 272 -25.08 -24.70 -53.34
C SER A 272 -23.60 -24.27 -53.23
N GLY A 273 -22.96 -24.66 -52.12
CA GLY A 273 -21.51 -24.75 -51.91
C GLY A 273 -20.94 -23.65 -50.99
N GLY A 274 -20.13 -23.89 -49.96
CA GLY A 274 -19.35 -25.05 -49.52
C GLY A 274 -18.04 -24.54 -48.86
N SER A 275 -17.37 -25.42 -48.10
CA SER A 275 -15.99 -25.28 -47.55
C SER A 275 -15.85 -24.59 -46.18
N LYS A 276 -15.59 -25.29 -45.06
CA LYS A 276 -14.43 -26.11 -44.61
C LYS A 276 -13.22 -25.31 -44.08
N ASP A 277 -12.88 -25.65 -42.84
CA ASP A 277 -11.57 -25.84 -42.20
C ASP A 277 -10.58 -24.66 -42.07
N ASN A 278 -10.20 -24.34 -40.83
CA ASN A 278 -8.82 -24.59 -40.37
C ASN A 278 -8.61 -24.31 -38.87
N ALA A 279 -8.09 -25.34 -38.19
CA ALA A 279 -7.51 -25.31 -36.86
C ALA A 279 -6.01 -24.96 -36.95
N VAL A 280 -5.49 -24.18 -36.00
CA VAL A 280 -4.05 -23.94 -35.83
C VAL A 280 -3.70 -23.94 -34.34
N ALA A 281 -2.96 -24.96 -33.91
CA ALA A 281 -2.13 -24.96 -32.71
C ALA A 281 -0.75 -24.36 -33.04
N PRO A 282 0.03 -23.85 -32.06
CA PRO A 282 1.23 -24.59 -31.58
C PRO A 282 1.61 -24.20 -30.11
N ARG A 283 2.64 -24.66 -29.39
CA ARG A 283 3.83 -25.52 -29.59
C ARG A 283 4.39 -25.87 -28.20
N GLU A 284 4.86 -27.10 -28.02
CA GLU A 284 5.75 -27.48 -26.92
C GLU A 284 7.22 -27.12 -27.24
N THR A 285 7.96 -26.63 -26.24
CA THR A 285 9.42 -26.63 -26.14
C THR A 285 9.73 -26.55 -24.63
N GLY A 286 10.54 -27.38 -23.99
CA GLY A 286 11.64 -28.21 -24.45
C GLY A 286 12.78 -28.03 -23.43
N LEU A 287 13.04 -29.09 -22.66
CA LEU A 287 14.10 -29.35 -21.69
C LEU A 287 15.47 -28.69 -21.99
N ARG A 288 16.20 -28.30 -20.93
CA ARG A 288 17.65 -28.53 -20.76
C ARG A 288 18.09 -28.29 -19.31
N GLU A 289 18.40 -29.37 -18.60
CA GLU A 289 19.31 -29.39 -17.44
C GLU A 289 20.77 -29.42 -17.92
N PRO A 290 21.71 -28.94 -17.10
CA PRO A 290 23.06 -29.50 -17.12
C PRO A 290 23.55 -29.97 -15.74
N LEU A 291 23.81 -31.27 -15.71
CA LEU A 291 25.00 -31.97 -15.23
C LEU A 291 25.78 -31.46 -14.00
N ILE A 292 25.78 -32.37 -13.03
CA ILE A 292 26.68 -32.59 -11.91
C ILE A 292 28.11 -32.83 -12.41
N HIS A 293 29.10 -32.15 -11.80
CA HIS A 293 30.48 -32.61 -11.77
C HIS A 293 30.89 -32.86 -10.33
N SER A 294 31.02 -34.14 -9.98
CA SER A 294 31.74 -34.64 -8.82
C SER A 294 33.21 -34.79 -9.22
N GLY A 295 34.11 -34.43 -8.32
CA GLY A 295 35.56 -34.57 -8.48
C GLY A 295 36.22 -34.44 -7.11
N GLU A 296 36.62 -35.57 -6.56
CA GLU A 296 37.36 -35.76 -5.33
C GLU A 296 38.81 -35.26 -5.44
N ALA A 297 39.30 -34.62 -4.38
CA ALA A 297 40.64 -34.76 -3.79
C ALA A 297 40.66 -34.06 -2.43
#